data_AF-A0A519UW67-F1
#
_entry.id   AF-A0A519UW67-F1
#
_cell.length_a   1.000
_cell.length_b   1.000
_cell.length_c   1.000
_cell.angle_alpha   90.00
_cell.angle_beta   90.00
_cell.angle_gamma   90.00
#
_symmetry.space_group_name_H-M   'P 1'
#
loop_
_entity.id
_entity.type
_entity.pdbx_description
1 polymer ?
#
loop_
_entity_poly.entity_id
_entity_poly.type
_entity_poly.pdbx_seq_one_letter_code
_entity_poly.pdbx_strand_id
1 'polypeptide(L)'
;MHRYQPATGGPQLLVLHRQSGQPLAGVSARATYQRYDRANRQPVRRRSDVLLTNALGIVELPAAITDTGGQPDEQVPQVQVWRGTDTLAVKNMGSYYAGNQRDDTDTKCFLFTDRAIYRPGQTVYFKGILVETQGGKTRLLTKAEQEV
;
A
#
# COMPACT_ATOMS: atom_id res chain seq x y z
N MET A 1 -1.97 4.85 -8.60
CA MET A 1 -2.21 4.02 -7.41
C MET A 1 -1.25 4.48 -6.31
N HIS A 2 -1.65 4.44 -5.03
CA HIS A 2 -0.75 4.76 -3.91
C HIS A 2 -0.67 3.56 -2.94
N ARG A 3 0.50 3.34 -2.34
CA ARG A 3 0.71 2.38 -1.25
C ARG A 3 1.77 2.90 -0.30
N TYR A 4 1.91 2.30 0.88
CA TYR A 4 2.96 2.63 1.83
C TYR A 4 4.11 1.64 1.69
N GLN A 5 5.36 2.11 1.70
CA GLN A 5 6.54 1.25 1.60
C GLN A 5 7.01 0.88 3.03
N PRO A 6 6.95 -0.41 3.43
CA PRO A 6 7.28 -0.82 4.80
C PRO A 6 8.74 -0.51 5.20
N ALA A 7 9.66 -0.54 4.24
CA ALA A 7 11.09 -0.33 4.49
C ALA A 7 11.48 1.14 4.76
N THR A 8 10.77 2.09 4.15
CA THR A 8 11.10 3.53 4.27
C THR A 8 10.10 4.32 5.09
N GLY A 9 8.92 3.74 5.38
CA GLY A 9 7.82 4.48 5.99
C GLY A 9 7.27 5.61 5.10
N GLY A 10 7.59 5.58 3.80
CA GLY A 10 7.20 6.58 2.83
C GLY A 10 5.97 6.15 2.02
N PRO A 11 5.07 7.07 1.65
CA PRO A 11 4.08 6.78 0.63
C PRO A 11 4.75 6.66 -0.74
N GLN A 12 4.32 5.69 -1.52
CA GLN A 12 4.76 5.42 -2.88
C GLN A 12 3.60 5.65 -3.84
N LEU A 13 3.90 6.23 -5.01
CA LEU A 13 2.95 6.40 -6.11
C LEU A 13 3.40 5.64 -7.35
N LEU A 14 2.44 4.94 -7.96
CA LEU A 14 2.55 4.37 -9.31
C LEU A 14 1.72 5.20 -10.29
N VAL A 15 2.39 5.70 -11.32
CA VAL A 15 1.82 6.52 -12.39
C VAL A 15 1.81 5.73 -13.70
N LEU A 16 0.62 5.59 -14.29
CA LEU A 16 0.39 4.80 -15.49
C LEU A 16 -0.31 5.66 -16.55
N HIS A 17 -0.09 5.31 -17.82
CA HIS A 17 -0.88 5.81 -18.92
C HIS A 17 -2.31 5.28 -18.81
N ARG A 18 -3.30 6.17 -18.84
CA ARG A 18 -4.71 5.83 -18.51
C ARG A 18 -5.32 4.77 -19.42
N GLN A 19 -4.99 4.79 -20.72
CA GLN A 19 -5.59 3.89 -21.70
C GLN A 19 -4.84 2.57 -21.83
N SER A 20 -3.50 2.62 -21.83
CA SER A 20 -2.67 1.43 -22.09
C SER A 20 -2.21 0.73 -20.82
N GLY A 21 -2.34 1.35 -19.66
CA GLY A 21 -1.83 0.83 -18.39
C GLY A 21 -0.30 0.82 -18.28
N GLN A 22 0.42 1.32 -19.28
CA GLN A 22 1.88 1.32 -19.27
C GLN A 22 2.46 2.29 -18.23
N PRO A 23 3.56 1.94 -17.55
CA PRO A 23 4.21 2.83 -16.60
C PRO A 23 4.76 4.09 -17.27
N LEU A 24 4.66 5.23 -16.58
CA LEU A 24 5.15 6.52 -17.07
C LEU A 24 6.34 7.01 -16.26
N ALA A 25 7.53 7.00 -16.88
CA ALA A 25 8.75 7.55 -16.32
C ALA A 25 8.87 9.07 -16.53
N GLY A 26 9.65 9.75 -15.67
CA GLY A 26 9.93 11.18 -15.78
C GLY A 26 8.72 12.08 -15.48
N VAL A 27 7.66 11.54 -14.88
CA VAL A 27 6.52 12.32 -14.40
C VAL A 27 6.91 12.98 -13.09
N SER A 28 6.67 14.29 -12.98
CA SER A 28 6.98 15.05 -11.77
C SER A 28 5.91 14.84 -10.72
N ALA A 29 6.33 14.68 -9.46
CA ALA A 29 5.45 14.56 -8.32
C ALA A 29 5.92 15.46 -7.17
N ARG A 30 4.98 16.09 -6.48
CA ARG A 30 5.23 16.90 -5.28
C ARG A 30 4.14 16.67 -4.24
N ALA A 31 4.55 16.22 -3.07
CA ALA A 31 3.66 15.99 -1.94
C ALA A 31 3.49 17.24 -1.10
N THR A 32 2.27 17.47 -0.62
CA THR A 32 1.98 18.39 0.47
C THR A 32 1.69 17.57 1.70
N TYR A 33 2.40 17.88 2.77
CA TYR A 33 2.23 17.28 4.08
C TYR A 33 1.61 18.30 5.03
N GLN A 34 0.80 17.82 5.97
CA GLN A 34 0.12 18.65 6.96
C GLN A 34 0.14 17.96 8.32
N ARG A 35 0.58 18.70 9.34
CA ARG A 35 0.49 18.29 10.76
C ARG A 35 -0.20 19.38 11.56
N TYR A 36 -0.66 19.05 12.76
CA TYR A 36 -1.30 20.01 13.65
C TYR A 36 -0.34 20.43 14.76
N ASP A 37 0.08 21.69 14.75
CA ASP A 37 0.85 22.27 15.86
C ASP A 37 -0.09 22.51 17.04
N ARG A 38 0.05 21.66 18.08
CA ARG A 38 -0.79 21.70 19.27
C ARG A 38 -0.54 22.93 20.15
N ALA A 39 0.70 23.44 20.16
CA ALA A 39 1.07 24.59 20.97
C ALA A 39 0.43 25.87 20.41
N ASN A 40 0.46 26.01 19.10
CA ASN A 40 -0.10 27.18 18.39
C ASN A 40 -1.54 26.98 17.91
N ARG A 41 -2.10 25.77 18.06
CA ARG A 41 -3.45 25.35 17.60
C ARG A 41 -3.69 25.62 16.11
N GLN A 42 -2.68 25.36 15.27
CA GLN A 42 -2.74 25.65 13.84
C GLN A 42 -2.18 24.51 12.99
N PRO A 43 -2.71 24.28 11.77
CA PRO A 43 -2.13 23.35 10.83
C PRO A 43 -0.84 23.91 10.24
N VAL A 44 0.24 23.15 10.31
CA VAL A 44 1.53 23.46 9.67
C VAL A 44 1.68 22.58 8.44
N ARG A 45 2.07 23.20 7.31
CA ARG A 45 2.24 22.50 6.04
C ARG A 45 3.70 22.55 5.57
N ARG A 46 4.19 21.43 5.03
CA ARG A 46 5.43 21.39 4.26
C ARG A 46 5.19 20.76 2.89
N ARG A 47 6.09 21.02 1.95
CA ARG A 47 6.10 20.38 0.63
C ARG A 47 7.37 19.57 0.48
N SER A 48 7.30 18.46 -0.26
CA SER A 48 8.50 17.78 -0.73
C SER A 48 9.18 18.58 -1.85
N ASP A 49 10.42 18.19 -2.16
CA ASP A 49 11.02 18.49 -3.46
C ASP A 49 10.21 17.87 -4.61
N VAL A 50 10.53 18.27 -5.84
CA VAL A 50 9.99 17.62 -7.03
C VAL A 50 10.75 16.32 -7.25
N LEU A 51 10.01 15.23 -7.30
CA LEU A 51 10.54 13.90 -7.51
C LEU A 51 10.04 13.38 -8.86
N LEU A 52 10.88 12.61 -9.55
CA LEU A 52 10.55 12.04 -10.84
C LEU A 52 10.23 10.56 -10.70
N THR A 53 9.22 10.10 -11.43
CA THR A 53 8.95 8.67 -11.54
C THR A 53 10.09 7.95 -12.27
N ASN A 54 10.46 6.79 -11.78
CA ASN A 54 11.47 5.92 -12.42
C ASN A 54 10.90 5.18 -13.64
N ALA A 55 11.71 4.31 -14.27
CA ALA A 55 11.31 3.51 -15.44
C ALA A 55 10.06 2.63 -15.22
N LEU A 56 9.76 2.26 -13.97
CA LEU A 56 8.57 1.48 -13.59
C LEU A 56 7.35 2.37 -13.29
N GLY A 57 7.46 3.69 -13.51
CA GLY A 57 6.41 4.65 -13.21
C GLY A 57 6.24 4.90 -11.72
N ILE A 58 7.22 4.53 -10.90
CA ILE A 58 7.17 4.61 -9.44
C ILE A 58 7.91 5.86 -8.96
N VAL A 59 7.33 6.57 -8.01
CA VAL A 59 8.00 7.61 -7.23
C VAL A 59 7.81 7.34 -5.73
N GLU A 60 8.92 7.38 -5.00
CA GLU A 60 8.95 7.28 -3.54
C GLU A 60 8.88 8.68 -2.96
N LEU A 61 7.88 8.95 -2.11
CA LEU A 61 7.76 10.22 -1.43
C LEU A 61 8.43 10.15 -0.05
N PRO A 62 8.94 11.29 0.47
CA PRO A 62 9.49 11.33 1.81
C PRO A 62 8.53 10.77 2.86
N ALA A 63 9.06 10.08 3.86
CA ALA A 63 8.27 9.67 5.02
C ALA A 63 7.59 10.88 5.68
N ALA A 64 6.43 10.64 6.26
CA ALA A 64 5.80 11.58 7.17
C ALA A 64 6.70 11.77 8.39
N ILE A 65 6.80 12.99 8.90
CA ILE A 65 7.53 13.24 10.14
C ILE A 65 6.73 12.60 11.29
N THR A 66 7.38 11.71 12.04
CA THR A 66 6.84 11.11 13.26
C THR A 66 7.22 11.94 14.48
N ASP A 67 6.31 12.08 15.44
CA ASP A 67 6.67 12.60 16.76
C ASP A 67 7.41 11.52 17.58
N THR A 68 7.93 11.92 18.74
CA THR A 68 8.76 11.17 19.71
C THR A 68 8.11 9.85 20.23
N GLY A 69 6.92 9.48 19.77
CA GLY A 69 6.23 8.22 20.06
C GLY A 69 6.07 7.27 18.87
N GLY A 70 6.72 7.54 17.72
CA GLY A 70 6.70 6.65 16.54
C GLY A 70 5.37 6.62 15.78
N GLN A 71 4.40 7.46 16.16
CA GLN A 71 3.15 7.64 15.40
C GLN A 71 3.32 8.80 14.40
N PRO A 72 2.90 8.63 13.13
CA PRO A 72 2.95 9.71 12.15
C PRO A 72 1.97 10.83 12.55
N ASP A 73 2.52 11.98 12.96
CA ASP A 73 1.75 13.19 13.29
C ASP A 73 1.40 14.01 12.02
N GLU A 74 1.97 13.59 10.88
CA GLU A 74 1.89 14.30 9.62
C GLU A 74 1.16 13.46 8.56
N GLN A 75 0.14 14.06 7.95
CA GLN A 75 -0.68 13.46 6.91
C GLN A 75 -0.27 13.98 5.53
N VAL A 76 -0.55 13.20 4.48
CA VAL A 76 -0.37 13.61 3.07
C VAL A 76 -1.75 13.87 2.44
N PRO A 77 -2.33 15.08 2.61
CA PRO A 77 -3.64 15.39 2.06
C PRO A 77 -3.67 15.36 0.53
N GLN A 78 -2.55 15.70 -0.12
CA GLN A 78 -2.48 15.81 -1.57
C GLN A 78 -1.07 15.59 -2.11
N VAL A 79 -0.98 14.92 -3.27
CA VAL A 79 0.19 14.93 -4.14
C VAL A 79 -0.21 15.47 -5.50
N GLN A 80 0.52 16.48 -5.98
CA GLN A 80 0.42 16.95 -7.35
C GLN A 80 1.35 16.15 -8.23
N VAL A 81 0.85 15.69 -9.36
CA VAL A 81 1.60 14.92 -10.36
C VAL A 81 1.41 15.61 -11.70
N TRP A 82 2.48 15.85 -12.47
CA TRP A 82 2.36 16.54 -13.75
C TRP A 82 3.41 16.09 -14.78
N ARG A 83 3.05 16.23 -16.06
CA ARG A 83 3.94 16.03 -17.21
C ARG A 83 3.56 17.03 -18.30
N GLY A 84 4.45 17.96 -18.61
CA GLY A 84 4.13 19.07 -19.50
C GLY A 84 2.98 19.90 -18.93
N THR A 85 1.90 20.04 -19.67
CA THR A 85 0.70 20.78 -19.27
C THR A 85 -0.34 19.92 -18.53
N ASP A 86 -0.20 18.59 -18.57
CA ASP A 86 -1.13 17.69 -17.88
C ASP A 86 -0.80 17.62 -16.39
N THR A 87 -1.81 17.84 -15.55
CA THR A 87 -1.68 17.89 -14.09
C THR A 87 -2.80 17.12 -13.41
N LEU A 88 -2.43 16.28 -12.46
CA LEU A 88 -3.32 15.50 -11.62
C LEU A 88 -3.08 15.83 -10.14
N ALA A 89 -4.17 16.09 -9.43
CA ALA A 89 -4.18 16.20 -7.97
C ALA A 89 -4.67 14.88 -7.37
N VAL A 90 -3.74 14.09 -6.83
CA VAL A 90 -4.07 12.89 -6.05
C VAL A 90 -4.37 13.32 -4.63
N LYS A 91 -5.64 13.20 -4.20
CA LYS A 91 -6.08 13.53 -2.85
C LYS A 91 -6.25 12.27 -2.00
N ASN A 92 -6.41 12.45 -0.69
CA ASN A 92 -6.74 11.38 0.26
C ASN A 92 -5.70 10.24 0.27
N MET A 93 -4.41 10.59 0.25
CA MET A 93 -3.33 9.60 0.32
C MET A 93 -3.10 9.02 1.72
N GLY A 94 -3.88 9.44 2.72
CA GLY A 94 -3.74 9.00 4.10
C GLY A 94 -5.07 8.80 4.80
N SER A 95 -5.50 7.55 4.90
CA SER A 95 -5.95 6.96 6.16
C SER A 95 -5.74 5.44 6.12
N TYR A 96 -4.61 4.97 5.57
CA TYR A 96 -4.15 3.64 5.91
C TYR A 96 -3.42 3.80 7.22
N TYR A 97 -4.12 3.51 8.32
CA TYR A 97 -3.46 3.14 9.55
C TYR A 97 -2.41 2.10 9.14
N ALA A 98 -1.13 2.42 9.32
CA ALA A 98 -0.14 1.39 9.53
C ALA A 98 -0.58 0.73 10.84
N GLY A 99 -1.60 -0.13 10.76
CA GLY A 99 -1.90 -1.05 11.83
C GLY A 99 -0.58 -1.73 12.06
N ASN A 100 -0.03 -1.57 13.27
CA ASN A 100 1.22 -2.19 13.69
C ASN A 100 1.26 -3.53 13.00
N GLN A 101 2.14 -3.68 12.00
CA GLN A 101 2.39 -4.98 11.40
C GLN A 101 3.03 -5.73 12.55
N ARG A 102 2.18 -6.33 13.38
CA ARG A 102 2.64 -7.27 14.38
C ARG A 102 3.37 -8.30 13.54
N ASP A 103 4.57 -8.65 13.95
CA ASP A 103 5.31 -9.79 13.40
C ASP A 103 4.63 -11.13 13.73
N ASP A 104 3.34 -11.09 14.10
CA ASP A 104 2.49 -12.23 14.31
C ASP A 104 2.39 -13.00 12.99
N THR A 105 2.68 -14.28 13.10
CA THR A 105 2.53 -15.24 12.02
C THR A 105 1.03 -15.54 11.84
N ASP A 106 0.49 -15.16 10.68
CA ASP A 106 -0.91 -15.43 10.30
C ASP A 106 -0.95 -16.57 9.26
N THR A 107 -1.57 -17.70 9.62
CA THR A 107 -1.71 -18.87 8.76
C THR A 107 -3.12 -18.96 8.20
N LYS A 108 -3.25 -18.99 6.87
CA LYS A 108 -4.54 -19.09 6.18
C LYS A 108 -4.57 -20.27 5.22
N CYS A 109 -5.65 -21.05 5.29
CA CYS A 109 -5.96 -22.09 4.31
C CYS A 109 -7.07 -21.60 3.38
N PHE A 110 -6.79 -21.56 2.08
CA PHE A 110 -7.80 -21.32 1.06
C PHE A 110 -8.28 -22.66 0.52
N LEU A 111 -9.59 -22.92 0.67
CA LEU A 111 -10.23 -24.12 0.15
C LEU A 111 -10.91 -23.82 -1.18
N PHE A 112 -10.66 -24.69 -2.16
CA PHE A 112 -11.25 -24.63 -3.47
C PHE A 112 -11.93 -25.94 -3.78
N THR A 113 -13.13 -25.87 -4.34
CA THR A 113 -13.81 -27.01 -4.96
C THR A 113 -13.69 -26.91 -6.48
N ASP A 114 -13.74 -28.03 -7.17
CA ASP A 114 -13.70 -28.03 -8.64
C ASP A 114 -14.99 -27.45 -9.26
N ARG A 115 -16.09 -27.41 -8.50
CA ARG A 115 -17.42 -26.98 -8.95
C ARG A 115 -18.10 -26.09 -7.93
N ALA A 116 -18.92 -25.16 -8.41
CA ALA A 116 -19.66 -24.21 -7.57
C ALA A 116 -20.90 -24.80 -6.87
N ILE A 117 -21.48 -25.88 -7.40
CA ILE A 117 -22.69 -26.52 -6.85
C ILE A 117 -22.57 -28.05 -6.97
N TYR A 118 -22.90 -28.75 -5.89
CA TYR A 118 -23.03 -30.20 -5.83
C TYR A 118 -24.49 -30.58 -5.56
N ARG A 119 -24.91 -31.73 -6.09
CA ARG A 119 -26.23 -32.32 -5.84
C ARG A 119 -26.16 -33.28 -4.64
N PRO A 120 -27.29 -33.55 -3.97
CA PRO A 120 -27.34 -34.54 -2.89
C PRO A 120 -26.78 -35.91 -3.34
N GLY A 121 -25.94 -36.51 -2.49
CA GLY A 121 -25.32 -37.82 -2.75
C GLY A 121 -24.01 -37.77 -3.55
N GLN A 122 -23.53 -36.59 -3.96
CA GLN A 122 -22.22 -36.46 -4.61
C GLN A 122 -21.08 -36.34 -3.58
N THR A 123 -19.97 -37.04 -3.83
CA THR A 123 -18.72 -36.82 -3.11
C THR A 123 -18.14 -35.44 -3.46
N VAL A 124 -17.84 -34.64 -2.45
CA VAL A 124 -17.22 -33.32 -2.60
C VAL A 124 -15.71 -33.46 -2.40
N TYR A 125 -14.94 -33.02 -3.40
CA TYR A 125 -13.49 -32.90 -3.30
C TYR A 125 -13.11 -31.44 -3.10
N PHE A 126 -12.15 -31.20 -2.20
CA PHE A 126 -11.55 -29.89 -1.98
C PHE A 126 -10.03 -29.96 -2.17
N LYS A 127 -9.45 -28.83 -2.59
CA LYS A 127 -8.01 -28.59 -2.63
C LYS A 127 -7.72 -27.43 -1.68
N GLY A 128 -6.78 -27.64 -0.77
CA GLY A 128 -6.31 -26.59 0.14
C GLY A 128 -5.01 -25.98 -0.35
N ILE A 129 -4.90 -24.65 -0.28
CA ILE A 129 -3.63 -23.93 -0.39
C ILE A 129 -3.36 -23.27 0.96
N LEU A 130 -2.31 -23.71 1.64
CA LEU A 130 -1.89 -23.16 2.93
C LEU A 130 -0.81 -22.10 2.71
N VAL A 131 -1.03 -20.91 3.25
CA VAL A 131 -0.06 -19.83 3.25
C VAL A 131 0.18 -19.32 4.65
N GLU A 132 1.40 -18.89 4.89
CA GLU A 132 1.80 -18.18 6.10
C GLU A 132 2.21 -16.77 5.72
N THR A 133 1.70 -15.78 6.45
CA THR A 133 2.12 -14.39 6.31
C THR A 133 2.80 -13.94 7.58
N GLN A 134 4.04 -13.48 7.46
CA GLN A 134 4.80 -12.89 8.56
C GLN A 134 5.43 -11.59 8.09
N GLY A 135 5.24 -10.50 8.83
CA GLY A 135 5.81 -9.19 8.48
C GLY A 135 5.42 -8.70 7.06
N GLY A 136 4.22 -9.06 6.59
CA GLY A 136 3.74 -8.74 5.22
C GLY A 136 4.35 -9.56 4.09
N LYS A 137 5.18 -10.56 4.39
CA LYS A 137 5.69 -11.53 3.42
C LYS A 137 4.86 -12.79 3.49
N THR A 138 4.28 -13.20 2.36
CA THR A 138 3.50 -14.44 2.26
C THR A 138 4.36 -15.54 1.65
N ARG A 139 4.35 -16.73 2.28
CA ARG A 139 5.00 -17.94 1.77
C ARG A 139 4.03 -19.11 1.74
N LEU A 140 4.24 -20.03 0.79
CA LEU A 140 3.52 -21.30 0.72
C LEU A 140 4.03 -22.23 1.81
N LEU A 141 3.12 -22.80 2.59
CA LEU A 141 3.43 -23.89 3.51
C LEU A 141 3.21 -25.22 2.78
N THR A 142 4.26 -25.73 2.16
CA THR A 142 4.23 -27.02 1.46
C THR A 142 4.47 -28.16 2.44
N LYS A 143 3.69 -29.25 2.36
CA LYS A 143 3.86 -30.48 3.16
C LYS A 143 3.68 -30.29 4.67
N ALA A 144 2.95 -29.27 5.10
CA ALA A 144 2.54 -29.16 6.50
C ALA A 144 1.52 -30.27 6.78
N GLU A 145 1.81 -31.13 7.77
CA GLU A 145 0.82 -32.07 8.28
C GLU A 145 -0.26 -31.26 9.01
N GLN A 146 -1.50 -31.47 8.59
CA GLN A 146 -2.67 -30.93 9.26
C GLN A 146 -3.60 -32.10 9.58
N GLU A 147 -3.91 -32.26 10.87
CA GLU A 147 -5.00 -33.13 11.28
C GLU A 147 -6.31 -32.53 10.78
N VAL A 148 -7.12 -33.37 10.12
CA VAL A 148 -8.46 -33.05 9.59
C VAL A 148 -9.46 -33.98 10.26
#